data_AF-A0A7V1MHP0-F1
#
_entry.id   AF-A0A7V1MHP0-F1
#
_cell.length_a   1.000
_cell.length_b   1.000
_cell.length_c   1.000
_cell.angle_alpha   90.00
_cell.angle_beta   90.00
_cell.angle_gamma   90.00
#
_symmetry.space_group_name_H-M   'P 1'
#
loop_
_entity.id
_entity.type
_entity.pdbx_description
1 polymer ?
#
loop_
_entity_poly.entity_id
_entity_poly.type
_entity_poly.pdbx_seq_one_letter_code
_entity_poly.pdbx_strand_id
1 'polypeptide(L)'
;MARSLQRSGFNPDVAADLHQFGIVLTGGGSLVRHLDARLREELRLPVARAERPLEAVILGMARLLERPELREQFRADSPSPVWAETTLSEDARPSLEIPISAWTRERPRRRHAMRG
;
A
#
# COMPACT_ATOMS: atom_id res chain seq x y z
N MET A 1 -22.75 -21.82 -9.70
CA MET A 1 -21.72 -21.00 -10.37
C MET A 1 -21.33 -19.71 -9.61
N ALA A 2 -21.90 -19.41 -8.42
CA ALA A 2 -21.55 -18.20 -7.65
C ALA A 2 -20.49 -18.41 -6.55
N ARG A 3 -19.92 -19.62 -6.41
CA ARG A 3 -19.04 -20.00 -5.27
C ARG A 3 -17.54 -19.96 -5.61
N SER A 4 -17.17 -19.66 -6.86
CA SER A 4 -15.78 -19.72 -7.35
C SER A 4 -15.04 -18.38 -7.43
N LEU A 5 -15.76 -17.25 -7.42
CA LEU A 5 -15.13 -15.91 -7.48
C LEU A 5 -14.64 -15.40 -6.13
N GLN A 6 -15.06 -16.02 -5.01
CA GLN A 6 -14.59 -15.71 -3.66
C GLN A 6 -13.14 -16.18 -3.39
N ARG A 7 -12.53 -16.89 -4.34
CA ARG A 7 -11.15 -17.38 -4.27
C ARG A 7 -10.11 -16.47 -4.94
N SER A 8 -10.54 -15.46 -5.70
CA SER A 8 -9.64 -14.52 -6.38
C SER A 8 -9.42 -13.26 -5.54
N GLY A 9 -8.52 -13.36 -4.56
CA GLY A 9 -7.56 -12.36 -4.07
C GLY A 9 -7.97 -10.93 -3.65
N PHE A 10 -9.12 -10.39 -4.04
CA PHE A 10 -9.52 -9.02 -3.71
C PHE A 10 -10.98 -9.03 -3.27
N ASN A 11 -11.20 -9.08 -1.95
CA ASN A 11 -12.54 -8.91 -1.40
C ASN A 11 -13.03 -7.51 -1.79
N PRO A 12 -14.21 -7.35 -2.44
CA PRO A 12 -14.76 -6.03 -2.76
C PRO A 12 -14.86 -5.10 -1.54
N ASP A 13 -14.97 -5.64 -0.33
CA ASP A 13 -14.91 -4.88 0.92
C ASP A 13 -13.59 -4.08 1.04
N VAL A 14 -12.47 -4.65 0.59
CA VAL A 14 -11.15 -4.00 0.65
C VAL A 14 -11.05 -2.80 -0.29
N ALA A 15 -11.67 -2.89 -1.48
CA ALA A 15 -11.70 -1.78 -2.42
C ALA A 15 -12.57 -0.63 -1.90
N ALA A 16 -13.72 -0.95 -1.30
CA ALA A 16 -14.59 0.01 -0.65
C ALA A 16 -13.91 0.67 0.55
N ASP A 17 -13.25 -0.11 1.41
CA ASP A 17 -12.47 0.37 2.55
C ASP A 17 -11.34 1.31 2.10
N LEU A 18 -10.63 0.97 1.03
CA LEU A 18 -9.57 1.82 0.50
C LEU A 18 -10.11 3.16 -0.02
N HIS A 19 -11.30 3.17 -0.63
CA HIS A 19 -11.95 4.40 -1.08
C HIS A 19 -12.45 5.25 0.10
N GLN A 20 -12.90 4.61 1.18
CA GLN A 20 -13.40 5.29 2.38
C GLN A 20 -12.28 5.84 3.27
N PHE A 21 -11.28 5.02 3.58
CA PHE A 21 -10.23 5.34 4.56
C PHE A 21 -8.94 5.85 3.90
N GLY A 22 -8.67 5.47 2.65
CA GLY A 22 -7.52 5.95 1.90
C GLY A 22 -6.18 5.35 2.34
N ILE A 23 -5.11 6.09 2.04
CA ILE A 23 -3.71 5.70 2.23
C ILE A 23 -3.03 6.66 3.21
N VAL A 24 -2.33 6.12 4.20
CA VAL A 24 -1.47 6.90 5.11
C VAL A 24 0.00 6.67 4.77
N LEU A 25 0.70 7.72 4.36
CA LEU A 25 2.13 7.70 4.06
C LEU A 25 2.96 7.78 5.33
N THR A 26 4.01 6.96 5.39
CA THR A 26 4.93 6.89 6.52
C THR A 26 6.37 6.61 6.05
N GLY A 27 7.33 6.63 6.98
CA GLY A 27 8.75 6.47 6.74
C GLY A 27 9.40 7.68 6.07
N GLY A 28 10.72 7.60 5.81
CA GLY A 28 11.49 8.70 5.22
C GLY A 28 11.04 9.10 3.81
N GLY A 29 10.64 8.13 2.98
CA GLY A 29 10.15 8.38 1.62
C GLY A 29 8.88 9.24 1.58
N SER A 30 8.05 9.20 2.63
CA SER A 30 6.83 10.03 2.71
C SER A 30 7.11 11.53 2.78
N LEU A 31 8.33 11.93 3.18
CA LEU A 31 8.74 13.33 3.35
C LEU A 31 9.06 14.02 2.03
N VAL A 32 9.16 13.28 0.91
CA VAL A 32 9.31 13.86 -0.42
C VAL A 32 8.20 14.89 -0.65
N ARG A 33 8.61 16.07 -1.09
CA ARG A 33 7.74 17.22 -1.25
C ARG A 33 6.61 16.90 -2.23
N HIS A 34 5.36 17.15 -1.81
CA HIS A 34 4.14 16.94 -2.60
C HIS A 34 3.86 15.48 -3.01
N LEU A 35 4.53 14.48 -2.43
CA LEU A 35 4.28 13.07 -2.76
C LEU A 35 2.83 12.67 -2.47
N ASP A 36 2.27 13.11 -1.34
CA ASP A 36 0.88 12.86 -0.96
C ASP A 36 -0.10 13.44 -1.98
N ALA A 37 0.12 14.69 -2.42
CA ALA A 37 -0.70 15.34 -3.41
C ALA A 37 -0.64 14.63 -4.77
N ARG A 38 0.57 14.23 -5.19
CA ARG A 38 0.76 13.50 -6.45
C ARG A 38 0.07 12.14 -6.44
N LEU A 39 0.17 11.40 -5.35
CA LEU A 39 -0.49 10.10 -5.19
C LEU A 39 -2.01 10.26 -5.13
N ARG A 40 -2.51 11.29 -4.44
CA ARG A 40 -3.95 11.61 -4.38
C ARG A 40 -4.53 11.86 -5.78
N GLU A 41 -3.81 12.62 -6.61
CA GLU A 41 -4.21 12.90 -7.99
C GLU A 41 -4.22 11.65 -8.88
N GLU A 42 -3.15 10.85 -8.82
CA GLU A 42 -3.00 9.67 -9.67
C GLU A 42 -3.98 8.56 -9.29
N LEU A 43 -4.11 8.29 -7.99
CA LEU A 43 -4.90 7.17 -7.49
C LEU A 43 -6.38 7.52 -7.33
N ARG A 44 -6.73 8.81 -7.30
CA ARG A 44 -8.08 9.30 -6.98
C ARG A 44 -8.61 8.74 -5.65
N LEU A 45 -7.71 8.53 -4.70
CA LEU A 45 -8.00 8.05 -3.36
C LEU A 45 -7.58 9.08 -2.32
N PRO A 46 -8.20 9.12 -1.13
CA PRO A 46 -7.68 9.91 -0.03
C PRO A 46 -6.25 9.45 0.29
N VAL A 47 -5.32 10.40 0.37
CA VAL A 47 -3.95 10.15 0.80
C VAL A 47 -3.62 11.17 1.88
N ALA A 48 -3.03 10.74 2.98
CA ALA A 48 -2.57 11.60 4.06
C ALA A 48 -1.17 11.21 4.48
N ARG A 49 -0.41 12.14 5.06
CA ARG A 49 0.86 11.83 5.71
C ARG A 49 0.62 11.62 7.20
N ALA A 50 1.25 10.59 7.78
CA ALA A 50 1.25 10.41 9.23
C ALA A 50 1.86 11.63 9.93
N GLU A 51 1.40 11.94 11.14
CA GLU A 51 1.90 13.06 11.96
C GLU A 51 3.39 12.89 12.30
N ARG A 52 3.79 11.66 12.67
CA ARG A 52 5.18 11.27 13.00
C ARG A 52 5.64 10.15 12.06
N PRO A 53 5.91 10.44 10.76
CA PRO A 53 6.12 9.40 9.75
C PRO A 53 7.44 8.65 9.95
N LEU A 54 8.47 9.29 10.51
CA LEU A 54 9.74 8.62 10.78
C LEU A 54 9.67 7.66 11.97
N GLU A 55 8.73 7.89 12.89
CA GLU A 55 8.61 7.15 14.15
C GLU A 55 7.48 6.12 14.11
N ALA A 56 6.66 6.12 13.07
CA ALA A 56 5.46 5.29 12.99
C ALA A 56 5.74 3.79 13.23
N VAL A 57 6.88 3.28 12.74
CA VAL A 57 7.27 1.87 12.93
C VAL A 57 7.52 1.58 14.41
N ILE A 58 8.36 2.38 15.09
CA ILE A 58 8.70 2.14 16.50
C ILE A 58 7.50 2.39 17.42
N LEU A 59 6.67 3.39 17.11
CA LEU A 59 5.44 3.67 17.85
C LEU A 59 4.40 2.55 17.68
N GLY A 60 4.28 1.98 16.47
CA GLY A 60 3.44 0.82 16.21
C GLY A 60 3.92 -0.41 16.98
N MET A 61 5.23 -0.65 16.99
CA MET A 61 5.83 -1.73 17.76
C MET A 61 5.63 -1.57 19.26
N ALA A 62 5.83 -0.37 19.82
CA ALA A 62 5.59 -0.10 21.23
C ALA A 62 4.13 -0.41 21.62
N ARG A 63 3.16 0.07 20.83
CA ARG A 63 1.73 -0.21 21.04
C ARG A 63 1.38 -1.69 20.93
N LEU A 64 2.04 -2.42 20.03
CA LEU A 64 1.89 -3.87 19.91
C LEU A 64 2.35 -4.57 21.19
N LEU A 65 3.54 -4.23 21.69
CA LEU A 65 4.13 -4.87 22.87
C LEU A 65 3.35 -4.62 24.16
N GLU A 66 2.69 -3.47 24.28
CA GLU A 66 1.86 -3.09 25.43
C GLU A 66 0.51 -3.83 25.49
N ARG A 67 0.08 -4.48 24.39
CA ARG A 67 -1.24 -5.10 24.27
C ARG A 67 -1.13 -6.62 24.05
N PRO A 68 -1.34 -7.44 25.09
CA PRO A 68 -1.24 -8.90 25.01
C PRO A 68 -2.06 -9.52 23.87
N GLU A 69 -3.25 -8.97 23.60
CA GLU A 69 -4.17 -9.47 22.58
C GLU A 69 -3.60 -9.30 21.17
N LEU A 70 -2.95 -8.17 20.90
CA LEU A 70 -2.34 -7.92 19.60
C LEU A 70 -1.06 -8.75 19.42
N ARG A 71 -0.32 -9.01 20.49
CA ARG A 71 0.90 -9.85 20.43
C ARG A 71 0.59 -11.26 19.98
N GLU A 72 -0.48 -11.86 20.48
CA GLU A 72 -0.92 -13.19 20.03
C GLU A 72 -1.39 -13.17 18.57
N GLN A 73 -2.07 -12.11 18.15
CA GLN A 73 -2.53 -11.98 16.76
C GLN A 73 -1.36 -11.87 15.77
N PHE A 74 -0.32 -11.11 16.11
CA PHE A 74 0.83 -10.83 15.24
C PHE A 74 2.08 -11.64 15.62
N ARG A 75 1.89 -12.88 16.11
CA ARG A 75 3.00 -13.78 16.41
C ARG A 75 3.80 -14.11 15.15
N ALA A 76 5.10 -14.30 15.28
CA ALA A 76 5.99 -14.51 14.13
C ALA A 76 5.70 -15.81 13.35
N ASP A 77 5.07 -16.78 14.01
CA ASP A 77 4.60 -18.05 13.48
C ASP A 77 3.09 -18.04 13.17
N SER A 78 2.45 -16.86 13.21
CA SER A 78 1.08 -16.68 12.77
C SER A 78 0.99 -16.96 11.26
N PRO A 79 -0.07 -17.65 10.79
CA PRO A 79 -0.23 -17.93 9.37
C PRO A 79 -0.24 -16.62 8.57
N SER A 80 0.38 -16.68 7.39
CA SER A 80 0.42 -15.55 6.48
C SER A 80 -1.01 -15.09 6.16
N PRO A 81 -1.29 -13.78 6.14
CA PRO A 81 -2.63 -13.30 5.82
C PRO A 81 -3.04 -13.75 4.41
N VAL A 82 -4.35 -13.89 4.17
CA VAL A 82 -4.91 -14.42 2.91
C VAL A 82 -4.39 -13.68 1.66
N TRP A 83 -4.10 -12.39 1.78
CA TRP A 83 -3.56 -11.60 0.67
C TRP A 83 -2.08 -11.89 0.36
N ALA A 84 -1.36 -12.61 1.23
CA ALA A 84 0.02 -13.00 0.97
C ALA A 84 0.12 -13.97 -0.22
N GLU A 85 -0.92 -14.75 -0.48
CA GLU A 85 -1.04 -15.58 -1.68
C GLU A 85 -1.17 -14.74 -2.96
N THR A 86 -1.53 -13.46 -2.83
CA THR A 86 -1.63 -12.49 -3.93
C THR A 86 -0.34 -11.69 -4.11
N THR A 87 0.68 -11.93 -3.28
CA THR A 87 2.01 -11.37 -3.49
C THR A 87 2.52 -11.86 -4.84
N LEU A 88 2.87 -10.93 -5.74
CA LEU A 88 3.43 -11.24 -7.05
C LEU A 88 4.48 -12.35 -6.91
N SER A 89 4.40 -13.38 -7.77
CA SER A 89 5.46 -14.38 -7.92
C SER A 89 6.80 -13.67 -8.01
N GLU A 90 7.88 -14.27 -7.52
CA GLU A 90 9.21 -13.64 -7.59
C GLU A 90 9.55 -13.16 -9.00
N ASP A 91 9.12 -13.90 -10.02
CA ASP A 91 9.27 -13.56 -11.45
C ASP A 91 8.47 -12.33 -11.90
N ALA A 92 7.40 -11.97 -11.19
CA ALA A 92 6.52 -10.84 -11.48
C ALA A 92 6.84 -9.60 -10.62
N ARG A 93 7.75 -9.72 -9.65
CA ARG A 93 8.27 -8.56 -8.92
C ARG A 93 9.08 -7.72 -9.91
N PRO A 94 8.86 -6.39 -9.99
CA PRO A 94 9.74 -5.55 -10.77
C PRO A 94 11.15 -5.73 -10.22
N SER A 95 12.09 -6.16 -11.06
CA SER A 95 13.48 -6.35 -10.67
C SER A 95 13.96 -5.09 -9.95
N LEU A 96 14.39 -5.23 -8.70
CA LEU A 96 15.04 -4.15 -7.95
C LEU A 96 16.31 -3.62 -8.66
N GLU A 97 16.74 -4.32 -9.71
CA GLU A 97 17.76 -3.89 -10.66
C GLU A 97 17.39 -2.65 -11.50
N ILE A 98 16.15 -2.16 -11.46
CA ILE A 98 15.83 -0.86 -12.05
C ILE A 98 16.53 0.21 -11.21
N PRO A 99 17.60 0.86 -11.72
CA PRO A 99 18.32 1.85 -10.94
C PRO A 99 17.36 2.99 -10.59
N ILE A 100 17.51 3.60 -9.42
CA ILE A 100 16.66 4.72 -8.97
C ILE A 100 16.59 5.83 -10.02
N SER A 101 17.67 6.03 -10.80
CA SER A 101 17.73 6.97 -11.93
C SER A 101 16.81 6.64 -13.11
N ALA A 102 16.35 5.40 -13.26
CA ALA A 102 15.35 5.03 -14.26
C ALA A 102 13.92 5.40 -13.84
N TRP A 103 13.68 5.65 -12.54
CA TRP A 103 12.37 6.08 -12.03
C TRP A 103 12.05 7.53 -12.39
N THR A 104 13.07 8.34 -12.67
CA THR A 104 12.93 9.74 -13.08
C THR A 104 12.76 9.93 -14.59
N ARG A 105 12.84 8.86 -15.39
CA ARG A 105 12.49 8.95 -16.82
C ARG A 105 10.98 9.10 -16.95
N GLU A 106 10.58 10.25 -17.49
CA GLU A 106 9.18 10.63 -17.71
C GLU A 106 8.47 9.53 -18.50
N ARG A 107 7.62 8.73 -17.84
CA ARG A 107 6.72 7.84 -18.58
C ARG A 107 5.80 8.72 -19.42
N PRO A 108 5.61 8.42 -20.72
CA PRO A 108 4.82 9.28 -21.60
C PRO A 108 3.46 9.55 -20.95
N ARG A 109 3.19 10.83 -20.68
CA ARG A 109 1.92 11.29 -20.11
C ARG A 109 0.81 10.68 -20.94
N ARG A 110 0.00 9.78 -20.36
CA ARG A 110 -1.27 9.37 -20.97
C ARG A 110 -2.16 10.60 -20.99
N ARG A 111 -2.00 11.46 -22.01
CA ARG A 111 -2.95 12.52 -22.31
C ARG A 111 -4.30 11.82 -22.48
N HIS A 112 -5.17 11.97 -21.49
CA HIS A 112 -6.58 11.74 -21.70
C HIS A 112 -7.00 12.72 -22.79
N ALA A 113 -7.14 12.21 -24.01
CA ALA A 113 -7.80 12.92 -25.08
C ALA A 113 -9.29 13.01 -24.69
N MET A 114 -9.66 14.06 -23.94
CA MET A 114 -11.02 14.57 -24.04
C MET A 114 -11.11 15.23 -25.41
N ARG A 115 -11.56 14.44 -26.40
CA ARG A 115 -12.16 14.97 -27.62
C ARG A 115 -13.59 15.35 -27.27
N GLY A 116 -13.82 16.65 -27.17
CA GLY A 116 -15.11 17.32 -27.29
C GLY A 116 -14.90 18.51 -28.21
#